data_AF-A0A6G1SHN0-F1
#
_entry.id   AF-A0A6G1SHN0-F1
#
_cell.length_a   1.000
_cell.length_b   1.000
_cell.length_c   1.000
_cell.angle_alpha   90.00
_cell.angle_beta   90.00
_cell.angle_gamma   90.00
#
_symmetry.space_group_name_H-M   'P 1'
#
loop_
_entity.id
_entity.type
_entity.pdbx_description
1 polymer ?
#
loop_
_entity_poly.entity_id
_entity_poly.type
_entity_poly.pdbx_seq_one_letter_code
_entity_poly.pdbx_strand_id
1 'polypeptide(L)'
;MLISIVNGVKIYNLAAGKAVPDWLNDKKRKKILKKNKELLNRTEIIQDLEMPVLSTNIVLSPDQNHLLVSGMYKPRIRCYDLRQMAMKFERCFDSECVKMMFLSDDYTKIAMLQQDRHIEFHNSTGYYFKIRIPKPGRDLCYDYRECIMYSCGASCDIFRLNLDIGAFEDSFVSEREGFNACVTNSELQLTVAGSTEGTIECWDSRASNVNVVKSFDCTPFAPYQMNSDLDIPAITSMKFKDNLNLAVGTQTGQIFLFDIRTNKPYTIKDHYFGLPIKTLDFHSTTNEHDLVLSLDDKVIKFWHRNTGETFTAIQPEKDLNSFCTIPQTGMVFLTNEGQKVQPYYIPALGPAPKWCSYLDSITEELEEDVKDNIIYEDYKFVTMQELEEMGMEHLVGTNMLRAYMHGFFMDMKLYSKAKLLTNSTGFEQYRKSKVRQKLEDERTNRVQLLNSLPKVNRRLATKILQKKEQAMASKSDVKKSNPLEDARFKAMFENPDFEDKH
;
A
#
# COMPACT_ATOMS: atom_id res chain seq x y z
N MET A 1 5.65 0.62 5.34
CA MET A 1 4.23 1.00 5.38
C MET A 1 3.89 1.44 6.81
N LEU A 2 3.09 2.48 7.00
CA LEU A 2 2.55 2.84 8.32
C LEU A 2 1.11 2.36 8.42
N ILE A 3 0.75 1.76 9.55
CA ILE A 3 -0.61 1.26 9.81
C ILE A 3 -1.28 2.23 10.78
N SER A 4 -2.44 2.73 10.39
CA SER A 4 -3.32 3.53 11.25
C SER A 4 -4.66 2.82 11.40
N ILE A 5 -5.18 2.74 12.62
CA ILE A 5 -6.48 2.13 12.90
C ILE A 5 -7.43 3.25 13.33
N VAL A 6 -8.49 3.45 12.55
CA VAL A 6 -9.51 4.47 12.82
C VAL A 6 -10.87 3.78 12.75
N ASN A 7 -11.71 3.98 13.78
CA ASN A 7 -13.02 3.32 13.92
C ASN A 7 -12.99 1.78 13.77
N GLY A 8 -11.90 1.15 14.24
CA GLY A 8 -11.72 -0.31 14.12
C GLY A 8 -11.34 -0.80 12.72
N VAL A 9 -11.19 0.10 11.74
CA VAL A 9 -10.75 -0.24 10.39
C VAL A 9 -9.27 0.08 10.24
N LYS A 10 -8.52 -0.87 9.67
CA LYS A 10 -7.09 -0.71 9.38
C LYS A 10 -6.89 0.02 8.06
N ILE A 11 -6.00 1.00 8.09
CA ILE A 11 -5.63 1.82 6.94
C ILE A 11 -4.11 1.74 6.79
N TYR A 12 -3.66 1.36 5.61
CA TYR A 12 -2.26 1.19 5.28
C TYR A 12 -1.77 2.38 4.45
N ASN A 13 -0.83 3.15 4.98
CA ASN A 13 -0.12 4.19 4.24
C ASN A 13 1.12 3.58 3.56
N LEU A 14 1.11 3.61 2.23
CA LEU A 14 2.12 2.94 1.40
C LEU A 14 3.30 3.87 1.07
N ALA A 15 3.08 5.19 1.06
CA ALA A 15 4.15 6.19 0.85
C ALA A 15 4.86 6.63 2.13
N ALA A 16 4.36 6.19 3.28
CA ALA A 16 4.90 6.53 4.60
C ALA A 16 6.35 6.05 4.79
N GLY A 17 7.29 7.00 4.81
CA GLY A 17 8.70 6.75 5.13
C GLY A 17 9.60 7.96 4.91
N LYS A 18 10.70 8.06 5.66
CA LYS A 18 11.71 9.12 5.45
C LYS A 18 12.29 8.99 4.05
N ALA A 19 12.07 10.00 3.21
CA ALA A 19 12.68 10.05 1.89
C ALA A 19 14.20 10.17 2.04
N VAL A 20 14.95 9.39 1.25
CA VAL A 20 16.37 9.68 1.06
C VAL A 20 16.43 10.88 0.13
N PRO A 21 17.17 11.95 0.46
CA PRO A 21 17.25 13.11 -0.41
C PRO A 21 17.85 12.77 -1.78
N ASP A 22 17.26 13.29 -2.85
CA ASP A 22 17.64 12.97 -4.24
C ASP A 22 19.02 13.51 -4.64
N TRP A 23 19.48 14.59 -4.00
CA TRP A 23 20.80 15.18 -4.26
C TRP A 23 21.96 14.30 -3.71
N LEU A 24 21.65 13.22 -2.99
CA LEU A 24 22.65 12.37 -2.39
C LEU A 24 23.24 11.37 -3.41
N ASN A 25 24.56 11.40 -3.59
CA ASN A 25 25.28 10.46 -4.45
C ASN A 25 24.97 8.99 -4.10
N ASP A 26 24.77 8.14 -5.11
CA ASP A 26 24.39 6.72 -5.01
C ASP A 26 25.23 5.92 -4.02
N LYS A 27 26.53 6.21 -3.92
CA LYS A 27 27.42 5.56 -2.95
C LYS A 27 27.01 5.85 -1.50
N LYS A 28 26.61 7.08 -1.20
CA LYS A 28 26.12 7.48 0.12
C LYS A 28 24.70 6.96 0.36
N ARG A 29 23.83 6.98 -0.66
CA ARG A 29 22.49 6.37 -0.61
C ARG A 29 22.55 4.89 -0.24
N LYS A 30 23.42 4.10 -0.89
CA LYS A 30 23.66 2.68 -0.57
C LYS A 30 24.18 2.47 0.86
N LYS A 31 25.03 3.36 1.39
CA LYS A 31 25.50 3.28 2.78
C LYS A 31 24.37 3.54 3.79
N ILE A 32 23.50 4.50 3.51
CA ILE A 32 22.34 4.82 4.37
C ILE A 32 21.32 3.67 4.34
N LEU A 33 21.04 3.11 3.15
CA LEU A 33 20.18 1.93 2.99
C LEU A 33 20.71 0.72 3.77
N LYS A 34 22.01 0.45 3.70
CA LYS A 34 22.63 -0.63 4.49
C LYS A 34 22.54 -0.40 6.00
N LYS A 35 22.53 0.86 6.44
CA LYS A 35 22.49 1.22 7.86
C LYS A 35 21.07 1.18 8.43
N ASN A 36 20.07 1.50 7.61
CA ASN A 36 18.68 1.62 8.05
C ASN A 36 17.83 0.48 7.48
N LYS A 37 17.52 -0.52 8.32
CA LYS A 37 16.63 -1.63 7.96
C LYS A 37 15.24 -1.17 7.50
N GLU A 38 14.69 -0.10 8.08
CA GLU A 38 13.42 0.50 7.68
C GLU A 38 13.40 1.00 6.23
N LEU A 39 14.53 1.56 5.74
CA LEU A 39 14.64 1.99 4.35
C LEU A 39 14.81 0.81 3.39
N LEU A 40 15.41 -0.29 3.89
CA LEU A 40 15.63 -1.50 3.11
C LEU A 40 14.32 -2.30 2.93
N ASN A 41 13.48 -2.31 3.96
CA ASN A 41 12.16 -2.95 3.95
C ASN A 41 11.05 -2.02 3.40
N ARG A 42 11.43 -0.90 2.76
CA ARG A 42 10.45 0.02 2.17
C ARG A 42 9.92 -0.56 0.87
N THR A 43 8.62 -0.82 0.85
CA THR A 43 7.87 -1.18 -0.34
C THR A 43 7.35 0.09 -1.03
N GLU A 44 7.86 0.40 -2.21
CA GLU A 44 7.22 1.35 -3.13
C GLU A 44 6.46 0.56 -4.17
N ILE A 45 5.16 0.82 -4.27
CA ILE A 45 4.32 0.14 -5.27
C ILE A 45 4.57 0.75 -6.64
N ILE A 46 4.34 2.06 -6.76
CA ILE A 46 4.60 2.80 -8.00
C ILE A 46 5.94 3.50 -7.86
N GLN A 47 6.83 3.23 -8.80
CA GLN A 47 8.14 3.86 -8.84
C GLN A 47 8.01 5.36 -9.11
N ASP A 48 8.76 6.15 -8.34
CA ASP A 48 8.89 7.61 -8.49
C ASP A 48 7.55 8.37 -8.52
N LEU A 49 6.57 7.90 -7.72
CA LEU A 49 5.27 8.55 -7.53
C LEU A 49 5.41 9.81 -6.66
N GLU A 50 6.14 10.79 -7.18
CA GLU A 50 6.41 12.05 -6.52
C GLU A 50 6.36 13.22 -7.50
N MET A 51 6.43 14.42 -6.95
CA MET A 51 6.49 15.71 -7.60
C MET A 51 7.56 16.55 -6.88
N PRO A 52 8.24 17.47 -7.56
CA PRO A 52 9.38 18.19 -6.99
C PRO A 52 9.04 19.04 -5.76
N VAL A 53 7.82 19.59 -5.69
CA VAL A 53 7.39 20.46 -4.58
C VAL A 53 6.06 19.97 -4.01
N LEU A 54 5.00 20.08 -4.80
CA LEU A 54 3.64 19.67 -4.42
C LEU A 54 2.90 19.06 -5.61
N SER A 55 1.86 18.30 -5.29
CA SER A 55 0.92 17.70 -6.26
C SER A 55 -0.45 18.38 -6.13
N THR A 56 -1.04 18.78 -7.26
CA THR A 56 -2.32 19.52 -7.26
C THR A 56 -3.49 18.61 -7.62
N ASN A 57 -3.44 18.02 -8.81
CA ASN A 57 -4.52 17.22 -9.38
C ASN A 57 -4.09 15.79 -9.61
N ILE A 58 -5.03 14.86 -9.46
CA ILE A 58 -4.86 13.45 -9.75
C ILE A 58 -6.12 12.90 -10.43
N VAL A 59 -5.92 12.19 -11.54
CA VAL A 59 -7.02 11.60 -12.31
C VAL A 59 -6.61 10.23 -12.80
N LEU A 60 -7.53 9.28 -12.66
CA LEU A 60 -7.41 7.93 -13.19
C LEU A 60 -8.11 7.83 -14.54
N SER A 61 -7.53 7.09 -15.47
CA SER A 61 -8.15 6.75 -16.75
C SER A 61 -9.41 5.89 -16.55
N PRO A 62 -10.44 6.01 -17.40
CA PRO A 62 -11.59 5.10 -17.38
C PRO A 62 -11.20 3.60 -17.38
N ASP A 63 -10.14 3.24 -18.11
CA ASP A 63 -9.62 1.86 -18.17
C ASP A 63 -8.81 1.42 -16.95
N GLN A 64 -8.65 2.28 -15.95
CA GLN A 64 -7.93 2.03 -14.69
C GLN A 64 -6.45 1.64 -14.86
N ASN A 65 -5.85 1.87 -16.02
CA ASN A 65 -4.45 1.51 -16.30
C ASN A 65 -3.50 2.70 -16.21
N HIS A 66 -4.01 3.92 -16.35
CA HIS A 66 -3.20 5.13 -16.36
C HIS A 66 -3.61 6.10 -15.27
N LEU A 67 -2.62 6.62 -14.55
CA LEU A 67 -2.81 7.62 -13.52
C LEU A 67 -2.04 8.88 -13.94
N LEU A 68 -2.74 10.00 -14.03
CA LEU A 68 -2.13 11.29 -14.31
C LEU A 68 -2.05 12.11 -13.02
N VAL A 69 -0.90 12.72 -12.79
CA VAL A 69 -0.66 13.62 -11.65
C VAL A 69 -0.06 14.92 -12.16
N SER A 70 -0.60 16.05 -11.70
CA SER A 70 -0.08 17.38 -11.97
C SER A 70 0.73 17.93 -10.79
N GLY A 71 1.80 18.67 -11.09
CA GLY A 71 2.64 19.36 -10.11
C GLY A 71 2.84 20.84 -10.45
N MET A 72 3.13 21.66 -9.42
CA MET A 72 3.21 23.12 -9.54
C MET A 72 4.59 23.63 -10.01
N TYR A 73 5.70 23.08 -9.50
CA TYR A 73 7.04 23.61 -9.81
C TYR A 73 7.55 23.19 -11.20
N LYS A 74 7.72 24.19 -12.07
CA LYS A 74 7.75 24.00 -13.53
C LYS A 74 6.55 23.14 -13.91
N PRO A 75 5.36 23.76 -14.07
CA PRO A 75 4.09 23.07 -14.19
C PRO A 75 4.25 21.85 -15.08
N ARG A 76 3.92 20.67 -14.55
CA ARG A 76 4.20 19.41 -15.25
C ARG A 76 3.13 18.39 -14.97
N ILE A 77 3.01 17.45 -15.90
CA ILE A 77 2.18 16.27 -15.78
C ILE A 77 3.06 15.03 -15.87
N ARG A 78 2.84 14.11 -14.94
CA ARG A 78 3.41 12.77 -14.98
C ARG A 78 2.28 11.80 -15.23
N CYS A 79 2.45 10.96 -16.25
CA CYS A 79 1.59 9.83 -16.51
C CYS A 79 2.28 8.57 -15.98
N TYR A 80 1.60 7.85 -15.10
CA TYR A 80 2.03 6.56 -14.57
C TYR A 80 1.24 5.45 -15.25
N ASP A 81 1.93 4.39 -15.65
CA ASP A 81 1.31 3.16 -16.13
C ASP A 81 1.21 2.20 -14.94
N LEU A 82 -0.01 1.94 -14.49
CA LEU A 82 -0.28 1.12 -13.31
C LEU A 82 0.05 -0.36 -13.56
N ARG A 83 0.01 -0.83 -14.81
CA ARG A 83 0.40 -2.21 -15.14
C ARG A 83 1.90 -2.42 -15.01
N GLN A 84 2.69 -1.41 -15.37
CA GLN A 84 4.16 -1.44 -15.27
C GLN A 84 4.66 -0.85 -13.95
N MET A 85 3.78 -0.29 -13.14
CA MET A 85 4.07 0.38 -11.86
C MET A 85 5.16 1.47 -11.97
N ALA A 86 5.23 2.14 -13.12
CA ALA A 86 6.30 3.09 -13.42
C ALA A 86 5.76 4.33 -14.13
N MET A 87 6.55 5.40 -14.10
CA MET A 87 6.29 6.59 -14.87
C MET A 87 6.49 6.31 -16.36
N LYS A 88 5.46 6.59 -17.16
CA LYS A 88 5.48 6.41 -18.61
C LYS A 88 6.10 7.60 -19.32
N PHE A 89 5.66 8.80 -18.96
CA PHE A 89 6.23 10.05 -19.47
C PHE A 89 5.99 11.21 -18.52
N GLU A 90 6.79 12.25 -18.69
CA GLU A 90 6.65 13.55 -18.05
C GLU A 90 6.59 14.63 -19.13
N ARG A 91 5.68 15.60 -18.99
CA ARG A 91 5.59 16.79 -19.86
C ARG A 91 5.50 18.04 -19.00
N CYS A 92 6.12 19.11 -19.45
CA CYS A 92 5.99 20.43 -18.82
C CYS A 92 4.97 21.29 -19.56
N PHE A 93 4.40 22.27 -18.86
CA PHE A 93 3.44 23.25 -19.34
C PHE A 93 3.98 24.66 -19.17
N ASP A 94 3.37 25.57 -19.91
CA ASP A 94 3.65 27.00 -19.79
C ASP A 94 2.95 27.62 -18.57
N SER A 95 1.76 27.13 -18.22
CA SER A 95 0.94 27.63 -17.11
C SER A 95 0.39 26.49 -16.24
N GLU A 96 -0.03 26.84 -15.02
CA GLU A 96 -0.52 25.87 -14.04
C GLU A 96 -1.83 25.22 -14.47
N CYS A 97 -1.93 23.92 -14.25
CA CYS A 97 -3.13 23.14 -14.55
C CYS A 97 -4.14 23.24 -13.39
N VAL A 98 -5.30 23.82 -13.66
CA VAL A 98 -6.41 23.95 -12.71
C VAL A 98 -7.20 22.64 -12.64
N LYS A 99 -7.59 22.09 -13.80
CA LYS A 99 -8.34 20.83 -13.91
C LYS A 99 -7.83 20.05 -15.12
N MET A 100 -7.84 18.73 -15.02
CA MET A 100 -7.42 17.83 -16.08
C MET A 100 -8.40 16.68 -16.20
N MET A 101 -8.52 16.12 -17.39
CA MET A 101 -9.35 14.95 -17.64
C MET A 101 -8.86 14.14 -18.85
N PHE A 102 -9.19 12.86 -18.84
CA PHE A 102 -9.05 12.03 -20.03
C PHE A 102 -10.26 12.26 -20.95
N LEU A 103 -10.00 12.35 -22.25
CA LEU A 103 -11.06 12.37 -23.29
C LEU A 103 -11.26 10.99 -23.92
N SER A 104 -10.25 10.13 -23.83
CA SER A 104 -10.29 8.74 -24.27
C SER A 104 -10.29 7.84 -23.04
N ASP A 105 -10.62 6.56 -23.22
CA ASP A 105 -10.49 5.57 -22.15
C ASP A 105 -9.03 5.37 -21.70
N ASP A 106 -8.08 5.68 -22.60
CA ASP A 106 -6.64 5.67 -22.42
C ASP A 106 -6.02 7.08 -22.25
N TYR A 107 -4.72 7.13 -21.95
CA TYR A 107 -3.90 8.35 -21.92
C TYR A 107 -3.70 9.04 -23.29
N THR A 108 -4.26 8.49 -24.36
CA THR A 108 -3.99 8.96 -25.72
C THR A 108 -4.51 10.36 -25.99
N LYS A 109 -5.62 10.76 -25.36
CA LYS A 109 -6.20 12.11 -25.47
C LYS A 109 -6.51 12.66 -24.08
N ILE A 110 -5.92 13.80 -23.77
CA ILE A 110 -6.03 14.46 -22.46
C ILE A 110 -6.40 15.93 -22.71
N ALA A 111 -7.37 16.44 -21.96
CA ALA A 111 -7.71 17.86 -21.92
C ALA A 111 -7.36 18.44 -20.57
N MET A 112 -6.80 19.66 -20.57
CA MET A 112 -6.38 20.34 -19.35
C MET A 112 -6.81 21.80 -19.43
N LEU A 113 -7.47 22.25 -18.37
CA LEU A 113 -7.79 23.64 -18.14
C LEU A 113 -6.62 24.31 -17.42
N GLN A 114 -6.09 25.35 -18.05
CA GLN A 114 -5.00 26.16 -17.52
C GLN A 114 -5.51 27.43 -16.85
N GLN A 115 -4.72 27.95 -15.92
CA GLN A 115 -5.01 29.21 -15.23
C GLN A 115 -5.00 30.43 -16.18
N ASP A 116 -4.27 30.35 -17.29
CA ASP A 116 -4.11 31.42 -18.28
C ASP A 116 -5.32 31.58 -19.25
N ARG A 117 -6.48 30.99 -18.92
CA ARG A 117 -7.71 30.94 -19.74
C ARG A 117 -7.56 30.14 -21.02
N HIS A 118 -6.70 29.13 -21.04
CA HIS A 118 -6.62 28.21 -22.15
C HIS A 118 -7.01 26.80 -21.75
N ILE A 119 -7.50 26.06 -22.74
CA ILE A 119 -7.59 24.61 -22.68
C ILE A 119 -6.51 24.06 -23.60
N GLU A 120 -5.65 23.22 -23.04
CA GLU A 120 -4.64 22.50 -23.77
C GLU A 120 -5.06 21.05 -23.99
N PHE A 121 -4.96 20.61 -25.25
CA PHE A 121 -5.20 19.25 -25.67
C PHE A 121 -3.87 18.56 -25.93
N HIS A 122 -3.70 17.41 -25.32
CA HIS A 122 -2.51 16.58 -25.43
C HIS A 122 -2.89 15.25 -26.07
N ASN A 123 -2.09 14.83 -27.04
CA ASN A 123 -2.15 13.51 -27.66
C ASN A 123 -1.05 12.60 -27.09
N SER A 124 -1.02 11.33 -27.52
CA SER A 124 0.05 10.39 -27.19
C SER A 124 1.44 10.88 -27.62
N THR A 125 1.53 11.64 -28.72
CA THR A 125 2.78 12.20 -29.25
C THR A 125 3.27 13.44 -28.50
N GLY A 126 2.39 14.18 -27.83
CA GLY A 126 2.77 15.44 -27.18
C GLY A 126 1.62 16.45 -27.11
N TYR A 127 2.01 17.71 -27.10
CA TYR A 127 1.12 18.85 -27.29
C TYR A 127 0.44 18.77 -28.66
N TYR A 128 -0.89 18.93 -28.69
CA TYR A 128 -1.67 18.92 -29.92
C TYR A 128 -2.18 20.32 -30.26
N PHE A 129 -2.96 20.93 -29.36
CA PHE A 129 -3.60 22.20 -29.63
C PHE A 129 -3.93 22.97 -28.35
N LYS A 130 -4.00 24.31 -28.45
CA LYS A 130 -4.37 25.21 -27.35
C LYS A 130 -5.47 26.15 -27.81
N ILE A 131 -6.57 26.17 -27.07
CA ILE A 131 -7.73 27.04 -27.33
C ILE A 131 -7.86 28.03 -26.19
N ARG A 132 -8.14 29.29 -26.53
CA ARG A 132 -8.40 30.33 -25.53
C ARG A 132 -9.90 30.42 -25.23
N ILE A 133 -10.27 30.36 -23.96
CA ILE A 133 -11.62 30.59 -23.46
C ILE A 133 -11.81 32.10 -23.20
N PRO A 134 -13.01 32.68 -23.40
CA PRO A 134 -13.25 34.10 -23.14
C PRO A 134 -12.90 34.55 -21.72
N LYS A 135 -13.26 33.74 -20.71
CA LYS A 135 -13.09 34.02 -19.28
C LYS A 135 -12.33 32.88 -18.58
N PRO A 136 -11.68 33.12 -17.42
CA PRO A 136 -10.95 32.08 -16.71
C PRO A 136 -11.91 31.02 -16.16
N GLY A 137 -11.61 29.76 -16.47
CA GLY A 137 -12.35 28.61 -15.95
C GLY A 137 -11.86 28.20 -14.56
N ARG A 138 -12.80 27.73 -13.73
CA ARG A 138 -12.58 27.10 -12.42
C ARG A 138 -12.67 25.58 -12.50
N ASP A 139 -13.60 25.05 -13.30
CA ASP A 139 -13.80 23.62 -13.49
C ASP A 139 -14.09 23.29 -14.96
N LEU A 140 -13.93 22.02 -15.29
CA LEU A 140 -14.05 21.48 -16.64
C LEU A 140 -14.76 20.13 -16.59
N CYS A 141 -15.76 19.93 -17.44
CA CYS A 141 -16.39 18.64 -17.66
C CYS A 141 -16.62 18.36 -19.15
N TYR A 142 -16.78 17.08 -19.49
CA TYR A 142 -16.92 16.61 -20.86
C TYR A 142 -18.10 15.64 -20.92
N ASP A 143 -18.93 15.79 -21.94
CA ASP A 143 -19.94 14.80 -22.26
C ASP A 143 -19.46 13.92 -23.42
N TYR A 144 -19.32 12.63 -23.15
CA TYR A 144 -18.85 11.65 -24.12
C TYR A 144 -19.85 11.38 -25.24
N ARG A 145 -21.15 11.66 -25.06
CA ARG A 145 -22.17 11.40 -26.09
C ARG A 145 -22.25 12.51 -27.12
N GLU A 146 -22.36 13.75 -26.67
CA GLU A 146 -22.46 14.92 -27.56
C GLU A 146 -21.08 15.44 -28.01
N CYS A 147 -19.99 14.93 -27.44
CA CYS A 147 -18.63 15.42 -27.65
C CYS A 147 -18.47 16.92 -27.31
N ILE A 148 -19.28 17.42 -26.38
CA ILE A 148 -19.24 18.80 -25.91
C ILE A 148 -18.49 18.86 -24.58
N MET A 149 -17.55 19.79 -24.50
CA MET A 149 -16.84 20.13 -23.28
C MET A 149 -17.38 21.43 -22.70
N TYR A 150 -17.65 21.44 -21.40
CA TYR A 150 -18.17 22.60 -20.68
C TYR A 150 -17.07 23.18 -19.80
N SER A 151 -16.91 24.50 -19.87
CA SER A 151 -16.04 25.24 -18.98
C SER A 151 -16.85 26.23 -18.15
N CYS A 152 -16.76 26.08 -16.83
CA CYS A 152 -17.36 26.98 -15.84
C CYS A 152 -16.29 27.86 -15.24
N GLY A 153 -16.66 29.08 -14.86
CA GLY A 153 -15.74 30.05 -14.26
C GLY A 153 -16.47 31.12 -13.46
N ALA A 154 -15.80 32.23 -13.20
CA ALA A 154 -16.39 33.34 -12.43
C ALA A 154 -17.56 34.07 -13.14
N SER A 155 -17.96 33.62 -14.33
CA SER A 155 -19.06 34.19 -15.10
C SER A 155 -20.38 33.46 -14.94
N CYS A 156 -21.46 34.18 -15.23
CA CYS A 156 -22.81 33.66 -15.43
C CYS A 156 -22.91 32.71 -16.64
N ASP A 157 -21.94 32.77 -17.55
CA ASP A 157 -21.91 31.96 -18.77
C ASP A 157 -21.09 30.68 -18.56
N ILE A 158 -21.65 29.55 -18.99
CA ILE A 158 -20.96 28.26 -19.14
C ILE A 158 -20.62 28.08 -20.62
N PHE A 159 -19.33 28.04 -20.93
CA PHE A 159 -18.88 27.94 -22.32
C PHE A 159 -18.96 26.49 -22.80
N ARG A 160 -19.59 26.28 -23.96
CA ARG A 160 -19.70 24.99 -24.64
C ARG A 160 -18.74 24.92 -25.79
N LEU A 161 -17.80 24.00 -25.75
CA LEU A 161 -16.86 23.73 -26.84
C LEU A 161 -17.17 22.36 -27.43
N ASN A 162 -17.71 22.34 -28.64
CA ASN A 162 -17.94 21.10 -29.35
C ASN A 162 -16.61 20.61 -29.96
N LEU A 163 -16.14 19.44 -29.54
CA LEU A 163 -14.87 18.88 -29.98
C LEU A 163 -14.96 18.20 -31.36
N ASP A 164 -16.16 17.81 -31.79
CA ASP A 164 -16.38 17.22 -33.12
C ASP A 164 -16.32 18.29 -34.21
N ILE A 165 -17.03 19.41 -33.99
CA ILE A 165 -17.02 20.57 -34.90
C ILE A 165 -15.73 21.40 -34.73
N GLY A 166 -15.19 21.46 -33.51
CA GLY A 166 -14.04 22.30 -33.16
C GLY A 166 -14.39 23.79 -32.97
N ALA A 167 -15.66 24.10 -32.65
CA ALA A 167 -16.15 25.46 -32.47
C ALA A 167 -16.89 25.61 -31.13
N PHE A 168 -16.96 26.85 -30.64
CA PHE A 168 -17.81 27.19 -29.51
C PHE A 168 -19.27 27.24 -29.95
N GLU A 169 -20.13 26.57 -29.18
CA GLU A 169 -21.58 26.70 -29.27
C GLU A 169 -22.05 27.83 -28.34
N ASP A 170 -23.33 28.22 -28.47
CA ASP A 170 -23.92 29.25 -27.63
C ASP A 170 -23.79 28.89 -26.15
N SER A 171 -23.21 29.78 -25.34
CA SER A 171 -22.98 29.53 -23.91
C SER A 171 -24.29 29.29 -23.16
N PHE A 172 -24.28 28.48 -22.09
CA PHE A 172 -25.41 28.47 -21.17
C PHE A 172 -25.36 29.71 -20.29
N VAL A 173 -26.45 30.48 -20.27
CA VAL A 173 -26.55 31.73 -19.51
C VAL A 173 -27.43 31.50 -18.30
N SER A 174 -26.91 31.88 -17.14
CA SER A 174 -27.64 31.92 -15.88
C SER A 174 -27.91 33.36 -15.43
N GLU A 175 -28.89 33.53 -14.56
CA GLU A 175 -29.13 34.77 -13.82
C GLU A 175 -28.16 34.94 -12.63
N ARG A 176 -27.49 33.87 -12.21
CA ARG A 176 -26.62 33.83 -11.01
C ARG A 176 -25.18 34.26 -11.32
N GLU A 177 -24.50 34.77 -10.30
CA GLU A 177 -23.09 35.14 -10.42
C GLU A 177 -22.18 33.91 -10.26
N GLY A 178 -21.50 33.52 -11.34
CA GLY A 178 -20.33 32.62 -11.29
C GLY A 178 -20.59 31.16 -10.90
N PHE A 179 -19.90 30.24 -11.58
CA PHE A 179 -19.94 28.81 -11.30
C PHE A 179 -18.57 28.28 -10.87
N ASN A 180 -18.55 27.51 -9.79
CA ASN A 180 -17.33 26.93 -9.23
C ASN A 180 -17.08 25.51 -9.72
N ALA A 181 -18.13 24.70 -9.84
CA ALA A 181 -18.04 23.30 -10.21
C ALA A 181 -19.06 22.98 -11.31
N CYS A 182 -18.71 22.05 -12.20
CA CYS A 182 -19.59 21.57 -13.25
C CYS A 182 -19.48 20.07 -13.47
N VAL A 183 -20.62 19.41 -13.64
CA VAL A 183 -20.69 17.97 -13.88
C VAL A 183 -21.74 17.67 -14.91
N THR A 184 -21.39 16.83 -15.87
CA THR A 184 -22.30 16.27 -16.86
C THR A 184 -22.70 14.86 -16.45
N ASN A 185 -23.97 14.53 -16.67
CA ASN A 185 -24.41 13.15 -16.74
C ASN A 185 -24.70 12.82 -18.20
N SER A 186 -23.77 12.09 -18.83
CA SER A 186 -23.90 11.63 -20.20
C SER A 186 -25.13 10.76 -20.44
N GLU A 187 -25.63 10.03 -19.45
CA GLU A 187 -26.79 9.15 -19.64
C GLU A 187 -28.10 9.91 -19.78
N LEU A 188 -28.29 10.91 -18.92
CA LEU A 188 -29.46 11.79 -18.94
C LEU A 188 -29.28 13.02 -19.83
N GLN A 189 -28.07 13.26 -20.37
CA GLN A 189 -27.71 14.46 -21.12
C GLN A 189 -27.95 15.76 -20.33
N LEU A 190 -27.82 15.66 -19.00
CA LEU A 190 -28.02 16.76 -18.05
C LEU A 190 -26.66 17.34 -17.64
N THR A 191 -26.50 18.65 -17.81
CA THR A 191 -25.36 19.39 -17.30
C THR A 191 -25.76 20.13 -16.04
N VAL A 192 -24.96 20.05 -14.99
CA VAL A 192 -25.23 20.66 -13.70
C VAL A 192 -24.06 21.53 -13.28
N ALA A 193 -24.34 22.76 -12.84
CA ALA A 193 -23.33 23.69 -12.35
C ALA A 193 -23.71 24.24 -10.97
N GLY A 194 -22.71 24.40 -10.12
CA GLY A 194 -22.86 24.92 -8.76
C GLY A 194 -22.38 26.36 -8.70
N SER A 195 -23.28 27.26 -8.29
CA SER A 195 -23.00 28.69 -8.20
C SER A 195 -22.22 29.06 -6.93
N THR A 196 -21.67 30.27 -6.90
CA THR A 196 -21.09 30.82 -5.66
C THR A 196 -22.15 31.17 -4.61
N GLU A 197 -23.43 31.26 -5.00
CA GLU A 197 -24.54 31.61 -4.11
C GLU A 197 -25.15 30.38 -3.39
N GLY A 198 -24.59 29.19 -3.57
CA GLY A 198 -25.13 27.97 -2.96
C GLY A 198 -26.30 27.35 -3.73
N THR A 199 -26.56 27.82 -4.95
CA THR A 199 -27.58 27.26 -5.85
C THR A 199 -26.98 26.33 -6.89
N ILE A 200 -27.70 25.26 -7.19
CA ILE A 200 -27.36 24.29 -8.24
C ILE A 200 -28.32 24.51 -9.38
N GLU A 201 -27.80 24.68 -10.58
CA GLU A 201 -28.60 24.83 -11.78
C GLU A 201 -28.36 23.68 -12.74
N CYS A 202 -29.42 23.27 -13.42
CA CYS A 202 -29.41 22.13 -14.34
C CYS A 202 -29.90 22.54 -15.72
N TRP A 203 -29.17 22.14 -16.74
CA TRP A 203 -29.47 22.35 -18.16
C TRP A 203 -29.58 21.00 -18.86
N ASP A 204 -30.56 20.84 -19.75
CA ASP A 204 -30.63 19.72 -20.68
C ASP A 204 -29.91 20.13 -21.97
N SER A 205 -28.90 19.36 -22.36
CA SER A 205 -28.08 19.65 -23.56
C SER A 205 -28.87 19.55 -24.87
N ARG A 206 -29.98 18.82 -24.90
CA ARG A 206 -30.84 18.68 -26.09
C ARG A 206 -31.81 19.84 -26.26
N ALA A 207 -32.11 20.55 -25.17
CA ALA A 207 -33.05 21.66 -25.24
C ALA A 207 -32.38 22.79 -26.03
N SER A 208 -33.00 23.23 -27.13
CA SER A 208 -32.50 24.38 -27.90
C SER A 208 -32.52 25.68 -27.08
N ASN A 209 -33.38 25.72 -26.05
CA ASN A 209 -33.49 26.85 -25.16
C ASN A 209 -32.45 26.68 -24.06
N VAL A 210 -31.56 27.66 -23.98
CA VAL A 210 -30.49 27.83 -22.98
C VAL A 210 -31.03 27.99 -21.53
N ASN A 211 -32.32 27.81 -21.32
CA ASN A 211 -32.97 28.06 -20.05
C ASN A 211 -32.66 26.95 -19.04
N VAL A 212 -32.52 27.38 -17.78
CA VAL A 212 -32.37 26.48 -16.63
C VAL A 212 -33.62 25.61 -16.52
N VAL A 213 -33.43 24.28 -16.58
CA VAL A 213 -34.51 23.29 -16.45
C VAL A 213 -34.98 23.22 -15.00
N LYS A 214 -34.01 23.25 -14.07
CA LYS A 214 -34.26 23.13 -12.65
C LYS A 214 -33.17 23.81 -11.84
N SER A 215 -33.57 24.46 -10.76
CA SER A 215 -32.66 25.00 -9.75
C SER A 215 -32.92 24.35 -8.38
N PHE A 216 -31.86 24.12 -7.63
CA PHE A 216 -31.86 23.68 -6.24
C PHE A 216 -31.13 24.70 -5.40
N ASP A 217 -31.53 24.85 -4.15
CA ASP A 217 -30.88 25.76 -3.21
C ASP A 217 -30.43 24.98 -1.98
N CYS A 218 -29.15 25.10 -1.64
CA CYS A 218 -28.56 24.47 -0.45
C CYS A 218 -28.68 25.36 0.79
N THR A 219 -28.82 26.67 0.60
CA THR A 219 -28.83 27.65 1.69
C THR A 219 -29.89 27.40 2.77
N PRO A 220 -31.13 26.96 2.45
CA PRO A 220 -32.17 26.77 3.48
C PRO A 220 -31.92 25.54 4.35
N PHE A 221 -31.06 24.63 3.89
CA PHE A 221 -30.81 23.34 4.54
C PHE A 221 -29.47 23.31 5.29
N ALA A 222 -28.70 24.40 5.25
CA ALA A 222 -27.46 24.50 6.00
C ALA A 222 -27.77 24.38 7.51
N PRO A 223 -27.12 23.47 8.25
CA PRO A 223 -27.38 23.22 9.68
C PRO A 223 -27.07 24.43 10.57
N TYR A 224 -26.22 25.36 10.10
CA TYR A 224 -25.93 26.60 10.79
C TYR A 224 -26.71 27.74 10.13
N GLN A 225 -27.57 28.40 10.90
CA GLN A 225 -28.25 29.62 10.47
C GLN A 225 -27.21 30.71 10.23
N MET A 226 -27.05 31.10 8.96
CA MET A 226 -26.15 32.19 8.57
C MET A 226 -26.76 33.52 9.01
N ASN A 227 -26.10 34.19 9.96
CA ASN A 227 -26.55 35.49 10.49
C ASN A 227 -26.05 36.68 9.64
N SER A 228 -25.33 36.43 8.54
CA SER A 228 -24.79 37.48 7.66
C SER A 228 -24.53 36.99 6.24
N ASP A 229 -24.63 37.90 5.26
CA ASP A 229 -24.34 37.72 3.81
C ASP A 229 -22.90 37.25 3.50
N LEU A 230 -22.03 37.10 4.51
CA LEU A 230 -20.61 36.76 4.35
C LEU A 230 -20.32 35.26 4.31
N ASP A 231 -21.24 34.41 4.80
CA ASP A 231 -21.05 32.95 4.87
C ASP A 231 -22.04 32.19 3.98
N ILE A 232 -22.28 32.69 2.77
CA ILE A 232 -23.09 31.94 1.80
C ILE A 232 -22.34 30.64 1.48
N PRO A 233 -22.96 29.45 1.62
CA PRO A 233 -22.31 28.17 1.35
C PRO A 233 -22.13 27.98 -0.17
N ALA A 234 -21.11 28.64 -0.73
CA ALA A 234 -20.73 28.49 -2.12
C ALA A 234 -20.44 27.03 -2.44
N ILE A 235 -20.89 26.55 -3.60
CA ILE A 235 -20.65 25.16 -3.99
C ILE A 235 -19.22 25.04 -4.49
N THR A 236 -18.47 24.06 -4.02
CA THR A 236 -17.05 23.88 -4.38
C THR A 236 -16.82 22.63 -5.22
N SER A 237 -17.57 21.57 -4.97
CA SER A 237 -17.42 20.31 -5.68
C SER A 237 -18.77 19.61 -5.86
N MET A 238 -18.90 18.85 -6.95
CA MET A 238 -20.08 18.07 -7.24
C MET A 238 -19.69 16.76 -7.90
N LYS A 239 -20.51 15.72 -7.72
CA LYS A 239 -20.31 14.43 -8.38
C LYS A 239 -21.63 13.69 -8.50
N PHE A 240 -21.86 13.03 -9.63
CA PHE A 240 -22.92 12.03 -9.78
C PHE A 240 -22.42 10.65 -9.38
N LYS A 241 -23.24 9.92 -8.63
CA LYS A 241 -23.04 8.49 -8.43
C LYS A 241 -23.69 7.70 -9.57
N ASP A 242 -25.00 7.93 -9.67
CA ASP A 242 -25.91 7.33 -10.64
C ASP A 242 -26.63 8.47 -11.36
N ASN A 243 -27.62 8.11 -12.18
CA ASN A 243 -28.40 9.09 -12.91
C ASN A 243 -29.22 10.04 -12.04
N LEU A 244 -29.54 9.65 -10.81
CA LEU A 244 -30.45 10.40 -9.94
C LEU A 244 -29.74 11.02 -8.75
N ASN A 245 -28.59 10.49 -8.35
CA ASN A 245 -27.96 10.80 -7.07
C ASN A 245 -26.80 11.75 -7.27
N LEU A 246 -26.94 12.97 -6.74
CA LEU A 246 -25.97 14.05 -6.80
C LEU A 246 -25.40 14.32 -5.41
N ALA A 247 -24.07 14.31 -5.27
CA ALA A 247 -23.39 14.86 -4.11
C ALA A 247 -22.89 16.27 -4.41
N VAL A 248 -23.04 17.15 -3.42
CA VAL A 248 -22.69 18.57 -3.52
C VAL A 248 -21.91 18.95 -2.28
N GLY A 249 -20.71 19.49 -2.47
CA GLY A 249 -19.83 19.97 -1.43
C GLY A 249 -19.84 21.49 -1.42
N THR A 250 -19.84 22.05 -0.21
CA THR A 250 -19.83 23.50 -0.01
C THR A 250 -18.52 24.00 0.57
N GLN A 251 -18.31 25.30 0.47
CA GLN A 251 -17.16 26.01 1.01
C GLN A 251 -17.10 25.97 2.54
N THR A 252 -18.25 25.81 3.21
CA THR A 252 -18.35 25.77 4.68
C THR A 252 -18.10 24.37 5.27
N GLY A 253 -17.79 23.36 4.45
CA GLY A 253 -17.49 22.00 4.91
C GLY A 253 -18.70 21.06 5.01
N GLN A 254 -19.84 21.49 4.44
CA GLN A 254 -21.08 20.71 4.44
C GLN A 254 -21.29 20.00 3.10
N ILE A 255 -21.70 18.74 3.17
CA ILE A 255 -22.02 17.90 2.03
C ILE A 255 -23.52 17.65 2.02
N PHE A 256 -24.13 17.93 0.88
CA PHE A 256 -25.53 17.68 0.62
C PHE A 256 -25.66 16.57 -0.40
N LEU A 257 -26.46 15.56 -0.08
CA LEU A 257 -26.85 14.56 -1.05
C LEU A 257 -28.28 14.82 -1.53
N PHE A 258 -28.43 14.96 -2.84
CA PHE A 258 -29.68 15.20 -3.52
C PHE A 258 -30.08 14.01 -4.39
N ASP A 259 -31.38 13.76 -4.45
CA ASP A 259 -31.99 13.11 -5.60
C ASP A 259 -32.48 14.22 -6.54
N ILE A 260 -32.05 14.23 -7.80
CA ILE A 260 -32.36 15.27 -8.80
C ILE A 260 -33.88 15.49 -8.91
N ARG A 261 -34.71 14.51 -8.60
CA ARG A 261 -36.17 14.64 -8.67
C ARG A 261 -36.73 15.54 -7.56
N THR A 262 -36.08 15.59 -6.40
CA THR A 262 -36.56 16.29 -5.20
C THR A 262 -35.73 17.53 -4.90
N ASN A 263 -36.35 18.61 -4.40
CA ASN A 263 -35.62 19.84 -4.06
C ASN A 263 -34.99 19.84 -2.67
N LYS A 264 -35.21 18.78 -1.88
CA LYS A 264 -34.70 18.65 -0.52
C LYS A 264 -33.55 17.64 -0.51
N PRO A 265 -32.43 17.93 0.17
CA PRO A 265 -31.40 16.94 0.37
C PRO A 265 -31.94 15.82 1.28
N TYR A 266 -31.56 14.57 1.02
CA TYR A 266 -31.98 13.44 1.87
C TYR A 266 -30.99 13.18 3.01
N THR A 267 -29.70 13.40 2.77
CA THR A 267 -28.65 13.29 3.79
C THR A 267 -27.77 14.53 3.74
N ILE A 268 -27.49 15.08 4.93
CA ILE A 268 -26.59 16.22 5.13
C ILE A 268 -25.46 15.75 6.04
N LYS A 269 -24.23 15.93 5.62
CA LYS A 269 -23.04 15.57 6.40
C LYS A 269 -22.13 16.76 6.55
N ASP A 270 -21.76 17.08 7.78
CA ASP A 270 -20.80 18.13 8.08
C ASP A 270 -19.44 17.53 8.48
N HIS A 271 -18.36 18.15 8.02
CA HIS A 271 -17.01 17.81 8.44
C HIS A 271 -16.58 18.49 9.74
N TYR A 272 -17.28 19.55 10.15
CA TYR A 272 -17.05 20.36 11.36
C TYR A 272 -15.79 21.24 11.36
N PHE A 273 -14.93 21.15 10.35
CA PHE A 273 -13.72 21.97 10.28
C PHE A 273 -13.97 23.38 9.72
N GLY A 274 -15.12 23.62 9.08
CA GLY A 274 -15.40 24.89 8.40
C GLY A 274 -14.50 25.15 7.19
N LEU A 275 -13.92 24.09 6.61
CA LEU A 275 -13.03 24.15 5.45
C LEU A 275 -13.77 23.69 4.19
N PRO A 276 -13.39 24.20 3.00
CA PRO A 276 -14.08 23.85 1.76
C PRO A 276 -13.86 22.39 1.38
N ILE A 277 -14.93 21.75 0.90
CA ILE A 277 -14.85 20.39 0.35
C ILE A 277 -14.28 20.46 -1.06
N LYS A 278 -13.04 20.01 -1.24
CA LYS A 278 -12.31 20.13 -2.52
C LYS A 278 -12.78 19.10 -3.54
N THR A 279 -12.92 17.84 -3.13
CA THR A 279 -13.34 16.75 -4.03
C THR A 279 -14.33 15.80 -3.36
N LEU A 280 -15.24 15.28 -4.17
CA LEU A 280 -16.24 14.29 -3.80
C LEU A 280 -16.17 13.13 -4.78
N ASP A 281 -16.30 11.93 -4.25
CA ASP A 281 -16.40 10.73 -5.07
C ASP A 281 -17.30 9.71 -4.40
N PHE A 282 -17.81 8.77 -5.19
CA PHE A 282 -18.62 7.67 -4.68
C PHE A 282 -17.84 6.38 -4.80
N HIS A 283 -17.81 5.63 -3.71
CA HIS A 283 -17.22 4.31 -3.74
C HIS A 283 -18.34 3.27 -3.94
N SER A 284 -18.46 2.77 -5.16
CA SER A 284 -19.31 1.62 -5.46
C SER A 284 -18.44 0.37 -5.52
N THR A 285 -18.41 -0.37 -4.41
CA THR A 285 -17.91 -1.75 -4.42
C THR A 285 -19.11 -2.70 -4.39
N THR A 286 -18.89 -3.93 -4.88
CA THR A 286 -19.86 -5.03 -4.87
C THR A 286 -20.33 -5.42 -3.46
N ASN A 287 -19.59 -4.99 -2.44
CA ASN A 287 -19.94 -5.14 -1.03
C ASN A 287 -21.03 -4.13 -0.66
N GLU A 288 -21.88 -4.49 0.31
CA GLU A 288 -23.08 -3.78 0.77
C GLU A 288 -22.86 -2.33 1.27
N HIS A 289 -21.63 -1.80 1.20
CA HIS A 289 -21.27 -0.47 1.68
C HIS A 289 -21.34 0.57 0.56
N ASP A 290 -22.50 1.24 0.46
CA ASP A 290 -22.65 2.46 -0.33
C ASP A 290 -21.99 3.65 0.41
N LEU A 291 -20.73 3.92 0.07
CA LEU A 291 -19.89 4.91 0.75
C LEU A 291 -19.69 6.16 -0.10
N VAL A 292 -19.76 7.31 0.56
CA VAL A 292 -19.40 8.61 0.01
C VAL A 292 -18.03 9.00 0.54
N LEU A 293 -17.20 9.49 -0.37
CA LEU A 293 -15.85 9.95 -0.11
C LEU A 293 -15.85 11.46 -0.17
N SER A 294 -15.47 12.10 0.92
CA SER A 294 -15.41 13.54 0.99
C SER A 294 -14.07 14.02 1.51
N LEU A 295 -13.49 14.96 0.76
CA LEU A 295 -12.18 15.53 1.05
C LEU A 295 -12.30 17.00 1.42
N ASP A 296 -11.82 17.30 2.61
CA ASP A 296 -11.45 18.65 3.04
C ASP A 296 -9.93 18.83 2.89
N ASP A 297 -9.44 20.03 3.19
CA ASP A 297 -8.01 20.35 3.17
C ASP A 297 -7.18 19.44 4.10
N LYS A 298 -7.76 18.96 5.21
CA LYS A 298 -7.01 18.20 6.24
C LYS A 298 -7.36 16.73 6.33
N VAL A 299 -8.59 16.36 5.99
CA VAL A 299 -9.13 15.02 6.26
C VAL A 299 -9.93 14.54 5.07
N ILE A 300 -9.75 13.28 4.71
CA ILE A 300 -10.69 12.54 3.87
C ILE A 300 -11.54 11.63 4.75
N LYS A 301 -12.87 11.73 4.62
CA LYS A 301 -13.83 10.91 5.36
C LYS A 301 -14.54 9.96 4.39
N PHE A 302 -14.73 8.74 4.86
CA PHE A 302 -15.53 7.70 4.23
C PHE A 302 -16.76 7.53 5.11
N TRP A 303 -17.95 7.69 4.55
CA TRP A 303 -19.18 7.62 5.33
C TRP A 303 -20.31 7.00 4.54
N HIS A 304 -21.23 6.35 5.25
CA HIS A 304 -22.35 5.66 4.64
C HIS A 304 -23.39 6.66 4.16
N ARG A 305 -23.81 6.52 2.91
CA ARG A 305 -24.80 7.38 2.27
C ARG A 305 -26.12 7.48 3.04
N ASN A 306 -26.67 6.33 3.44
CA ASN A 306 -28.01 6.24 4.02
C ASN A 306 -28.03 6.60 5.51
N THR A 307 -27.01 6.19 6.26
CA THR A 307 -26.96 6.43 7.72
C THR A 307 -26.23 7.73 8.09
N GLY A 308 -25.34 8.23 7.22
CA GLY A 308 -24.49 9.38 7.52
C GLY A 308 -23.37 9.08 8.52
N GLU A 309 -23.23 7.84 8.97
CA GLU A 309 -22.19 7.43 9.92
C GLU A 309 -20.82 7.35 9.22
N THR A 310 -19.78 7.82 9.90
CA THR A 310 -18.41 7.78 9.40
C THR A 310 -17.85 6.39 9.54
N PHE A 311 -17.56 5.74 8.41
CA PHE A 311 -16.87 4.46 8.35
C PHE A 311 -15.42 4.64 8.78
N THR A 312 -14.67 5.50 8.07
CA THR A 312 -13.26 5.79 8.37
C THR A 312 -12.90 7.24 8.05
N ALA A 313 -11.77 7.69 8.62
CA ALA A 313 -11.17 8.96 8.27
C ALA A 313 -9.66 8.78 8.13
N ILE A 314 -9.07 9.42 7.12
CA ILE A 314 -7.62 9.49 6.95
C ILE A 314 -7.20 10.94 7.17
N GLN A 315 -6.29 11.13 8.11
CA GLN A 315 -5.68 12.42 8.40
C GLN A 315 -4.17 12.32 8.18
N PRO A 316 -3.67 12.79 7.03
CA PRO A 316 -2.23 12.94 6.79
C PRO A 316 -1.66 14.15 7.55
N GLU A 317 -0.34 14.21 7.65
CA GLU A 317 0.38 15.32 8.30
C GLU A 317 0.36 16.61 7.48
N LYS A 318 0.22 16.49 6.15
CA LYS A 318 0.22 17.60 5.21
C LYS A 318 -1.18 17.80 4.64
N ASP A 319 -1.47 19.04 4.28
CA ASP A 319 -2.73 19.41 3.65
C ASP A 319 -2.89 18.72 2.28
N LEU A 320 -4.15 18.43 1.96
CA LEU A 320 -4.61 17.62 0.84
C LEU A 320 -5.26 18.47 -0.23
N ASN A 321 -4.94 18.19 -1.49
CA ASN A 321 -5.49 18.97 -2.63
C ASN A 321 -6.62 18.25 -3.34
N SER A 322 -6.38 16.99 -3.71
CA SER A 322 -7.31 16.18 -4.49
C SER A 322 -7.09 14.70 -4.18
N PHE A 323 -8.11 13.89 -4.39
CA PHE A 323 -7.97 12.44 -4.34
C PHE A 323 -8.58 11.77 -5.57
N CYS A 324 -8.12 10.56 -5.82
CA CYS A 324 -8.72 9.67 -6.81
C CYS A 324 -8.79 8.25 -6.26
N THR A 325 -9.92 7.58 -6.50
CA THR A 325 -10.10 6.18 -6.15
C THR A 325 -10.07 5.30 -7.38
N ILE A 326 -9.58 4.07 -7.20
CA ILE A 326 -9.75 3.04 -8.23
C ILE A 326 -11.09 2.34 -7.97
N PRO A 327 -12.03 2.35 -8.93
CA PRO A 327 -13.34 1.71 -8.76
C PRO A 327 -13.19 0.25 -8.32
N GLN A 328 -14.11 -0.22 -7.46
CA GLN A 328 -14.18 -1.60 -6.95
C GLN A 328 -12.99 -2.09 -6.10
N THR A 329 -12.06 -1.21 -5.74
CA THR A 329 -10.86 -1.59 -4.95
C THR A 329 -10.68 -0.73 -3.72
N GLY A 330 -9.93 -1.24 -2.73
CA GLY A 330 -9.63 -0.50 -1.50
C GLY A 330 -8.54 0.57 -1.63
N MET A 331 -8.10 0.90 -2.85
CA MET A 331 -6.98 1.83 -3.08
C MET A 331 -7.43 3.27 -3.35
N VAL A 332 -6.80 4.20 -2.64
CA VAL A 332 -7.04 5.64 -2.74
C VAL A 332 -5.71 6.37 -2.91
N PHE A 333 -5.61 7.25 -3.90
CA PHE A 333 -4.46 8.12 -4.07
C PHE A 333 -4.78 9.53 -3.60
N LEU A 334 -3.96 10.05 -2.68
CA LEU A 334 -4.08 11.40 -2.14
C LEU A 334 -2.94 12.28 -2.65
N THR A 335 -3.30 13.42 -3.23
CA THR A 335 -2.35 14.50 -3.52
C THR A 335 -2.29 15.45 -2.33
N ASN A 336 -1.08 15.91 -2.03
CA ASN A 336 -0.80 16.73 -0.87
C ASN A 336 0.16 17.88 -1.23
N GLU A 337 0.36 18.78 -0.26
CA GLU A 337 1.38 19.82 -0.30
C GLU A 337 2.82 19.28 -0.09
N GLY A 338 3.02 17.98 -0.28
CA GLY A 338 4.32 17.32 -0.22
C GLY A 338 4.81 16.87 -1.59
N GLN A 339 6.07 16.46 -1.60
CA GLN A 339 6.68 15.89 -2.80
C GLN A 339 6.02 14.56 -3.17
N LYS A 340 5.71 13.70 -2.20
CA LYS A 340 5.17 12.37 -2.46
C LYS A 340 3.65 12.35 -2.44
N VAL A 341 3.06 11.88 -3.53
CA VAL A 341 1.66 11.47 -3.56
C VAL A 341 1.52 10.25 -2.66
N GLN A 342 0.47 10.19 -1.85
CA GLN A 342 0.28 9.14 -0.86
C GLN A 342 -0.78 8.14 -1.32
N PRO A 343 -0.39 6.91 -1.71
CA PRO A 343 -1.34 5.82 -1.85
C PRO A 343 -1.71 5.27 -0.47
N TYR A 344 -3.01 5.17 -0.23
CA TYR A 344 -3.61 4.52 0.92
C TYR A 344 -4.33 3.27 0.45
N TYR A 345 -4.24 2.21 1.26
CA TYR A 345 -4.96 0.97 1.04
C TYR A 345 -5.81 0.62 2.25
N ILE A 346 -7.09 0.31 2.01
CA ILE A 346 -8.08 -0.08 3.02
C ILE A 346 -8.65 -1.45 2.62
N PRO A 347 -8.17 -2.57 3.18
CA PRO A 347 -8.67 -3.90 2.84
C PRO A 347 -10.16 -4.09 3.14
N ALA A 348 -10.68 -3.39 4.16
CA ALA A 348 -12.10 -3.45 4.53
C ALA A 348 -13.02 -2.81 3.47
N LEU A 349 -12.48 -1.95 2.60
CA LEU A 349 -13.24 -1.27 1.55
C LEU A 349 -13.38 -2.15 0.31
N GLY A 350 -12.32 -2.88 -0.04
CA GLY A 350 -12.28 -3.80 -1.16
C GLY A 350 -10.87 -4.38 -1.36
N PRO A 351 -10.73 -5.40 -2.23
CA PRO A 351 -9.43 -6.03 -2.50
C PRO A 351 -8.47 -5.08 -3.21
N ALA A 352 -7.19 -5.47 -3.28
CA ALA A 352 -6.21 -4.76 -4.07
C ALA A 352 -6.53 -4.87 -5.58
N PRO A 353 -6.15 -3.87 -6.40
CA PRO A 353 -6.36 -3.92 -7.85
C PRO A 353 -5.56 -5.07 -8.48
N LYS A 354 -6.01 -5.54 -9.64
CA LYS A 354 -5.42 -6.69 -10.36
C LYS A 354 -3.91 -6.57 -10.60
N TRP A 355 -3.42 -5.35 -10.84
CA TRP A 355 -1.99 -5.11 -11.06
C TRP A 355 -1.17 -5.17 -9.76
N CYS A 356 -1.79 -5.01 -8.58
CA CYS A 356 -1.15 -5.01 -7.27
C CYS A 356 -1.66 -6.13 -6.34
N SER A 357 -1.87 -7.35 -6.87
CA SER A 357 -2.39 -8.47 -6.07
C SER A 357 -1.47 -8.87 -4.90
N TYR A 358 -0.16 -8.64 -5.03
CA TYR A 358 0.81 -8.92 -3.97
C TYR A 358 0.59 -8.07 -2.71
N LEU A 359 -0.10 -6.93 -2.83
CA LEU A 359 -0.40 -6.07 -1.69
C LEU A 359 -1.23 -6.79 -0.63
N ASP A 360 -2.22 -7.59 -1.07
CA ASP A 360 -3.08 -8.34 -0.16
C ASP A 360 -2.28 -9.36 0.65
N SER A 361 -1.35 -10.09 0.00
CA SER A 361 -0.42 -11.02 0.65
C SER A 361 0.45 -10.30 1.68
N ILE A 362 1.04 -9.15 1.33
CA ILE A 362 1.87 -8.38 2.27
C ILE A 362 1.04 -7.91 3.46
N THR A 363 -0.19 -7.46 3.24
CA THR A 363 -1.05 -7.02 4.35
C THR A 363 -1.48 -8.18 5.23
N GLU A 364 -1.74 -9.36 4.66
CA GLU A 364 -2.06 -10.56 5.42
C GLU A 364 -0.87 -11.04 6.26
N GLU A 365 0.34 -11.08 5.69
CA GLU A 365 1.59 -11.35 6.41
C GLU A 365 1.83 -10.35 7.55
N LEU A 366 1.65 -9.05 7.29
CA LEU A 366 1.74 -8.01 8.32
C LEU A 366 0.71 -8.19 9.44
N GLU A 367 -0.47 -8.71 9.12
CA GLU A 367 -1.50 -8.99 10.11
C GLU A 367 -1.21 -10.23 10.96
N GLU A 368 -0.52 -11.23 10.41
CA GLU A 368 0.03 -12.37 11.15
C GLU A 368 1.16 -11.93 12.07
N ASP A 369 2.13 -11.16 11.55
CA ASP A 369 3.27 -10.64 12.32
C ASP A 369 2.82 -9.81 13.54
N VAL A 370 1.80 -8.98 13.40
CA VAL A 370 1.28 -8.17 14.51
C VAL A 370 0.65 -9.06 15.59
N LYS A 371 0.00 -10.17 15.22
CA LYS A 371 -0.58 -11.11 16.19
C LYS A 371 0.51 -11.89 16.92
N ASP A 372 1.56 -12.30 16.21
CA ASP A 372 2.64 -13.11 16.77
C ASP A 372 3.57 -12.30 17.69
N ASN A 373 3.87 -11.04 17.33
CA ASN A 373 4.68 -10.13 18.16
C ASN A 373 4.02 -9.76 19.50
N ILE A 374 2.69 -9.79 19.59
CA ILE A 374 1.98 -9.48 20.84
C ILE A 374 2.09 -10.64 21.83
N ILE A 375 2.34 -11.86 21.35
CA ILE A 375 1.97 -13.04 22.13
C ILE A 375 3.17 -13.74 22.78
N TYR A 376 4.25 -14.20 22.12
CA TYR A 376 5.34 -14.89 22.87
C TYR A 376 6.77 -14.89 22.27
N GLU A 377 7.17 -13.98 21.36
CA GLU A 377 8.52 -14.10 20.75
C GLU A 377 9.69 -14.06 21.74
N ASP A 378 9.60 -13.20 22.77
CA ASP A 378 10.64 -13.05 23.80
C ASP A 378 10.39 -13.90 25.05
N TYR A 379 9.36 -14.76 25.06
CA TYR A 379 8.98 -15.54 26.24
C TYR A 379 9.23 -17.03 26.05
N LYS A 380 10.01 -17.61 26.97
CA LYS A 380 10.18 -19.06 27.06
C LYS A 380 9.17 -19.65 28.03
N PHE A 381 8.51 -20.73 27.62
CA PHE A 381 7.71 -21.57 28.52
C PHE A 381 8.63 -22.37 29.45
N VAL A 382 8.40 -22.26 30.75
CA VAL A 382 9.14 -22.90 31.84
C VAL A 382 8.15 -23.70 32.68
N THR A 383 8.43 -24.99 32.90
CA THR A 383 7.61 -25.83 33.78
C THR A 383 7.92 -25.53 35.25
N MET A 384 7.04 -25.93 36.17
CA MET A 384 7.28 -25.75 37.61
C MET A 384 8.60 -26.40 38.04
N GLN A 385 8.92 -27.59 37.53
CA GLN A 385 10.17 -28.29 37.81
C GLN A 385 11.41 -27.50 37.34
N GLU A 386 11.37 -26.92 36.14
CA GLU A 386 12.48 -26.09 35.64
C GLU A 386 12.66 -24.79 36.46
N LEU A 387 11.56 -24.25 37.01
CA LEU A 387 11.60 -23.06 37.86
C LEU A 387 12.21 -23.36 39.24
N GLU A 388 11.89 -24.53 39.81
CA GLU A 388 12.49 -25.06 41.04
C GLU A 388 13.99 -25.32 40.86
N GLU A 389 14.40 -25.95 39.75
CA GLU A 389 15.82 -26.16 39.40
C GLU A 389 16.59 -24.84 39.26
N MET A 390 15.93 -23.78 38.80
CA MET A 390 16.51 -22.45 38.68
C MET A 390 16.47 -21.63 39.98
N GLY A 391 15.85 -22.13 41.05
CA GLY A 391 15.72 -21.43 42.34
C GLY A 391 14.81 -20.19 42.28
N MET A 392 13.89 -20.14 41.30
CA MET A 392 13.06 -18.98 40.97
C MET A 392 11.61 -19.10 41.47
N GLU A 393 11.34 -19.95 42.46
CA GLU A 393 10.00 -20.14 43.04
C GLU A 393 9.42 -18.86 43.64
N HIS A 394 10.27 -17.99 44.18
CA HIS A 394 9.89 -16.71 44.77
C HIS A 394 9.29 -15.71 43.76
N LEU A 395 9.45 -15.94 42.46
CA LEU A 395 8.87 -15.11 41.41
C LEU A 395 7.43 -15.54 41.05
N VAL A 396 6.94 -16.67 41.57
CA VAL A 396 5.57 -17.13 41.35
C VAL A 396 4.59 -16.14 41.98
N GLY A 397 3.72 -15.55 41.17
CA GLY A 397 2.77 -14.51 41.58
C GLY A 397 3.23 -13.07 41.30
N THR A 398 4.46 -12.87 40.81
CA THR A 398 4.93 -11.56 40.33
C THR A 398 4.64 -11.38 38.83
N ASN A 399 4.55 -10.14 38.35
CA ASN A 399 4.31 -9.82 36.93
C ASN A 399 5.44 -10.28 35.97
N MET A 400 6.53 -10.83 36.50
CA MET A 400 7.67 -11.36 35.74
C MET A 400 7.39 -12.76 35.17
N LEU A 401 6.47 -13.51 35.78
CA LEU A 401 6.05 -14.84 35.35
C LEU A 401 4.57 -14.81 35.01
N ARG A 402 4.23 -15.13 33.76
CA ARG A 402 2.83 -15.26 33.34
C ARG A 402 2.41 -16.72 33.44
N ALA A 403 1.46 -17.04 34.33
CA ALA A 403 0.93 -18.39 34.44
C ALA A 403 0.18 -18.78 33.14
N TYR A 404 0.47 -19.96 32.60
CA TYR A 404 -0.22 -20.51 31.45
C TYR A 404 -0.36 -22.03 31.57
N MET A 405 -1.60 -22.51 31.61
CA MET A 405 -1.99 -23.92 31.78
C MET A 405 -1.33 -24.59 33.01
N HIS A 406 -0.13 -25.14 32.85
CA HIS A 406 0.61 -25.91 33.84
C HIS A 406 2.08 -25.46 33.98
N GLY A 407 2.40 -24.25 33.52
CA GLY A 407 3.72 -23.66 33.63
C GLY A 407 3.67 -22.14 33.61
N PHE A 408 4.82 -21.53 33.36
CA PHE A 408 4.99 -20.08 33.36
C PHE A 408 5.74 -19.63 32.11
N PHE A 409 5.32 -18.53 31.52
CA PHE A 409 6.10 -17.81 30.53
C PHE A 409 7.04 -16.82 31.24
N MET A 410 8.35 -16.96 30.96
CA MET A 410 9.41 -16.10 31.47
C MET A 410 10.14 -15.44 30.29
N ASP A 411 10.52 -14.16 30.42
CA ASP A 411 11.34 -13.46 29.42
C ASP A 411 12.67 -14.22 29.20
N MET A 412 13.03 -14.44 27.93
CA MET A 412 14.22 -15.16 27.50
C MET A 412 15.52 -14.55 28.04
N LYS A 413 15.56 -13.24 28.28
CA LYS A 413 16.71 -12.56 28.92
C LYS A 413 16.84 -12.93 30.40
N LEU A 414 15.72 -13.10 31.09
CA LEU A 414 15.67 -13.53 32.48
C LEU A 414 16.01 -15.02 32.59
N TYR A 415 15.44 -15.84 31.70
CA TYR A 415 15.74 -17.26 31.61
C TYR A 415 17.23 -17.53 31.32
N SER A 416 17.82 -16.80 30.37
CA SER A 416 19.26 -16.96 30.04
C SER A 416 20.17 -16.54 31.20
N LYS A 417 19.86 -15.46 31.91
CA LYS A 417 20.59 -15.06 33.14
C LYS A 417 20.44 -16.09 34.25
N ALA A 418 19.23 -16.59 34.48
CA ALA A 418 18.95 -17.63 35.47
C ALA A 418 19.77 -18.90 35.16
N LYS A 419 19.72 -19.33 33.90
CA LYS A 419 20.45 -20.51 33.42
C LYS A 419 21.97 -20.35 33.50
N LEU A 420 22.51 -19.14 33.35
CA LEU A 420 23.94 -18.88 33.53
C LEU A 420 24.36 -18.95 35.00
N LEU A 421 23.50 -18.47 35.92
CA LEU A 421 23.77 -18.50 37.36
C LEU A 421 23.70 -19.92 37.93
N THR A 422 22.76 -20.75 37.47
CA THR A 422 22.64 -22.13 37.93
C THR A 422 23.66 -23.08 37.32
N ASN A 423 24.06 -22.88 36.05
CA ASN A 423 25.02 -23.76 35.38
C ASN A 423 26.49 -23.43 35.69
N SER A 424 26.87 -23.39 36.97
CA SER A 424 28.28 -23.41 37.39
C SER A 424 28.97 -24.73 36.99
N THR A 425 28.20 -25.82 36.85
CA THR A 425 28.66 -27.17 36.50
C THR A 425 28.53 -27.53 35.01
N GLY A 426 27.97 -26.64 34.19
CA GLY A 426 27.69 -26.90 32.77
C GLY A 426 28.94 -27.16 31.92
N PHE A 427 30.07 -26.52 32.27
CA PHE A 427 31.35 -26.76 31.60
C PHE A 427 31.90 -28.17 31.86
N GLU A 428 31.74 -28.69 33.09
CA GLU A 428 32.19 -30.05 33.43
C GLU A 428 31.30 -31.11 32.81
N GLN A 429 29.98 -30.90 32.76
CA GLN A 429 29.04 -31.80 32.10
C GLN A 429 29.26 -31.82 30.58
N TYR A 430 29.49 -30.66 29.96
CA TYR A 430 29.84 -30.56 28.54
C TYR A 430 31.18 -31.25 28.22
N ARG A 431 32.18 -31.14 29.11
CA ARG A 431 33.44 -31.84 28.97
C ARG A 431 33.26 -33.36 29.08
N LYS A 432 32.48 -33.83 30.05
CA LYS A 432 32.17 -35.27 30.22
C LYS A 432 31.39 -35.85 29.03
N SER A 433 30.43 -35.12 28.47
CA SER A 433 29.67 -35.57 27.29
C SER A 433 30.53 -35.63 26.02
N LYS A 434 31.41 -34.64 25.80
CA LYS A 434 32.40 -34.65 24.69
C LYS A 434 33.40 -35.79 24.83
N VAL A 435 33.86 -36.10 26.04
CA VAL A 435 34.74 -37.25 26.29
C VAL A 435 34.01 -38.56 26.02
N ARG A 436 32.75 -38.68 26.44
CA ARG A 436 31.92 -39.87 26.20
C ARG A 436 31.63 -40.10 24.71
N GLN A 437 31.32 -39.04 23.96
CA GLN A 437 31.15 -39.13 22.49
C GLN A 437 32.42 -39.62 21.80
N LYS A 438 33.59 -39.07 22.15
CA LYS A 438 34.87 -39.56 21.60
C LYS A 438 35.13 -41.03 21.94
N LEU A 439 34.76 -41.47 23.13
CA LEU A 439 34.91 -42.87 23.57
C LEU A 439 33.95 -43.82 22.85
N GLU A 440 32.75 -43.36 22.49
CA GLU A 440 31.77 -44.10 21.68
C GLU A 440 32.20 -44.17 20.21
N ASP A 441 32.74 -43.09 19.65
CA ASP A 441 33.33 -43.05 18.30
C ASP A 441 34.57 -43.97 18.20
N GLU A 442 35.40 -44.03 19.24
CA GLU A 442 36.52 -44.99 19.31
C GLU A 442 36.04 -46.45 19.44
N ARG A 443 34.91 -46.69 20.12
CA ARG A 443 34.32 -48.05 20.23
C ARG A 443 33.72 -48.53 18.91
N THR A 444 33.06 -47.66 18.14
CA THR A 444 32.47 -48.03 16.84
C THR A 444 33.54 -48.39 15.80
N ASN A 445 34.66 -47.66 15.77
CA ASN A 445 35.81 -47.96 14.92
C ASN A 445 36.44 -49.35 15.23
N ARG A 446 36.42 -49.77 16.51
CA ARG A 446 36.96 -51.07 16.93
C ARG A 446 36.08 -52.26 16.55
N VAL A 447 34.75 -52.05 16.46
CA VAL A 447 33.79 -53.10 16.08
C VAL A 447 33.79 -53.34 14.55
N GLN A 448 34.04 -52.31 13.73
CA GLN A 448 34.15 -52.48 12.28
C GLN A 448 35.36 -53.32 11.85
N LEU A 449 36.48 -53.24 12.58
CA LEU A 449 37.68 -54.07 12.34
C LEU A 449 37.44 -55.57 12.62
N LEU A 450 36.51 -55.91 13.51
CA LEU A 450 36.14 -57.31 13.81
C LEU A 450 35.27 -57.95 12.73
N ASN A 451 34.60 -57.15 11.89
CA ASN A 451 33.78 -57.62 10.77
C ASN A 451 34.57 -57.78 9.46
N SER A 452 35.80 -57.28 9.40
CA SER A 452 36.70 -57.37 8.24
C SER A 452 37.76 -58.48 8.36
N LEU A 453 37.42 -59.61 8.99
CA LEU A 453 38.29 -60.79 8.98
C LEU A 453 37.84 -61.77 7.88
N PRO A 454 38.76 -62.29 7.04
CA PRO A 454 38.43 -63.30 6.03
C PRO A 454 37.93 -64.60 6.69
N LYS A 455 37.03 -65.30 6.00
CA LYS A 455 36.38 -66.52 6.50
C LYS A 455 37.33 -67.73 6.57
N VAL A 456 38.34 -67.81 5.71
CA VAL A 456 39.32 -68.90 5.66
C VAL A 456 40.62 -68.45 6.35
N ASN A 457 41.25 -69.32 7.14
CA ASN A 457 42.48 -69.06 7.92
C ASN A 457 42.41 -67.87 8.91
N ARG A 458 41.28 -67.73 9.62
CA ARG A 458 41.02 -66.67 10.62
C ARG A 458 42.10 -66.54 11.71
N ARG A 459 42.69 -67.66 12.15
CA ARG A 459 43.75 -67.68 13.18
C ARG A 459 45.09 -67.11 12.67
N LEU A 460 45.37 -67.25 11.38
CA LEU A 460 46.59 -66.73 10.76
C LEU A 460 46.44 -65.22 10.52
N ALA A 461 45.26 -64.79 10.07
CA ALA A 461 44.92 -63.37 9.91
C ALA A 461 44.94 -62.60 11.25
N THR A 462 44.44 -63.18 12.36
CA THR A 462 44.52 -62.54 13.68
C THR A 462 45.96 -62.44 14.20
N LYS A 463 46.81 -63.46 13.99
CA LYS A 463 48.24 -63.41 14.35
C LYS A 463 49.01 -62.36 13.55
N ILE A 464 48.68 -62.17 12.27
CA ILE A 464 49.29 -61.12 11.43
C ILE A 464 48.88 -59.72 11.91
N LEU A 465 47.61 -59.52 12.27
CA LEU A 465 47.12 -58.26 12.82
C LEU A 465 47.73 -57.94 14.21
N GLN A 466 47.83 -58.94 15.10
CA GLN A 466 48.49 -58.76 16.40
C GLN A 466 49.99 -58.44 16.24
N LYS A 467 50.69 -59.08 15.30
CA LYS A 467 52.07 -58.74 14.97
C LYS A 467 52.19 -57.32 14.39
N LYS A 468 51.21 -56.85 13.62
CA LYS A 468 51.16 -55.48 13.09
C LYS A 468 50.98 -54.45 14.20
N GLU A 469 50.07 -54.69 15.15
CA GLU A 469 49.87 -53.82 16.33
C GLU A 469 51.11 -53.78 17.23
N GLN A 470 51.77 -54.92 17.47
CA GLN A 470 53.02 -55.00 18.25
C GLN A 470 54.21 -54.35 17.53
N ALA A 471 54.27 -54.43 16.19
CA ALA A 471 55.29 -53.74 15.39
C ALA A 471 55.08 -52.21 15.35
N MET A 472 53.83 -51.74 15.29
CA MET A 472 53.51 -50.31 15.38
C MET A 472 53.84 -49.72 16.76
N ALA A 473 53.68 -50.49 17.84
CA ALA A 473 54.03 -50.06 19.20
C ALA A 473 55.55 -49.98 19.45
N SER A 474 56.38 -50.71 18.69
CA SER A 474 57.84 -50.82 18.90
C SER A 474 58.71 -49.98 17.95
N LYS A 475 58.13 -49.15 17.05
CA LYS A 475 58.83 -48.23 16.12
C LYS A 475 60.10 -48.83 15.46
N SER A 476 59.99 -50.02 14.89
CA SER A 476 61.00 -50.57 13.98
C SER A 476 60.47 -50.58 12.54
N ASP A 477 61.31 -50.25 11.56
CA ASP A 477 60.94 -50.02 10.15
C ASP A 477 60.19 -51.21 9.52
N VAL A 478 58.89 -51.03 9.26
CA VAL A 478 58.04 -52.03 8.58
C VAL A 478 58.02 -51.75 7.08
N LYS A 479 59.06 -52.18 6.37
CA LYS A 479 59.01 -52.46 4.91
C LYS A 479 58.94 -53.97 4.65
N LYS A 480 58.02 -54.66 5.32
CA LYS A 480 57.57 -56.00 4.90
C LYS A 480 56.11 -55.89 4.48
N SER A 481 55.85 -56.27 3.21
CA SER A 481 54.53 -56.27 2.59
C SER A 481 53.55 -57.07 3.45
N ASN A 482 52.42 -56.43 3.80
CA ASN A 482 51.37 -57.06 4.58
C ASN A 482 50.67 -58.11 3.68
N PRO A 483 50.71 -59.42 3.99
CA PRO A 483 50.17 -60.45 3.11
C PRO A 483 48.65 -60.36 2.92
N LEU A 484 47.96 -59.64 3.82
CA LEU A 484 46.51 -59.42 3.74
C LEU A 484 46.11 -58.38 2.67
N GLU A 485 47.02 -57.46 2.33
CA GLU A 485 46.79 -56.37 1.37
C GLU A 485 47.47 -56.63 0.00
N ASP A 486 48.42 -57.57 -0.07
CA ASP A 486 49.11 -57.96 -1.31
C ASP A 486 48.22 -58.89 -2.15
N ALA A 487 47.90 -58.45 -3.38
CA ALA A 487 47.04 -59.15 -4.32
C ALA A 487 47.49 -60.59 -4.63
N ARG A 488 48.78 -60.90 -4.48
CA ARG A 488 49.33 -62.25 -4.73
C ARG A 488 48.92 -63.29 -3.68
N PHE A 489 48.62 -62.85 -2.45
CA PHE A 489 48.25 -63.75 -1.34
C PHE A 489 46.75 -63.76 -1.04
N LYS A 490 45.96 -63.00 -1.82
CA LYS A 490 44.50 -62.93 -1.69
C LYS A 490 43.82 -64.31 -1.85
N ALA A 491 44.36 -65.15 -2.75
CA ALA A 491 43.87 -66.52 -2.95
C ALA A 491 44.00 -67.41 -1.68
N MET A 492 44.96 -67.12 -0.78
CA MET A 492 45.17 -67.87 0.46
C MET A 492 44.09 -67.62 1.52
N PHE A 493 43.36 -66.52 1.42
CA PHE A 493 42.34 -66.09 2.39
C PHE A 493 40.91 -66.19 1.84
N GLU A 494 40.74 -66.47 0.55
CA GLU A 494 39.44 -66.61 -0.12
C GLU A 494 39.13 -68.05 -0.57
N ASN A 495 40.13 -68.86 -0.97
CA ASN A 495 39.89 -70.25 -1.42
C ASN A 495 39.86 -71.24 -0.23
N PRO A 496 38.82 -72.08 -0.13
CA PRO A 496 38.70 -73.10 0.93
C PRO A 496 39.72 -74.25 0.81
N ASP A 497 40.32 -74.46 -0.36
CA ASP A 497 41.36 -75.49 -0.56
C ASP A 497 42.68 -75.19 0.16
N PHE A 498 42.93 -73.92 0.52
CA PHE A 498 44.08 -73.47 1.30
C PHE A 498 43.79 -73.40 2.80
N GLU A 499 42.67 -73.96 3.25
CA GLU A 499 42.35 -74.08 4.68
C GLU A 499 43.32 -75.07 5.32
N ASP A 500 44.13 -74.58 6.28
CA ASP A 500 45.04 -75.43 7.04
C ASP A 500 44.22 -76.44 7.85
N LYS A 501 44.14 -77.69 7.37
CA LYS A 501 43.52 -78.81 8.09
C LYS A 501 44.49 -79.39 9.11
N HIS A 502 44.82 -78.62 10.15
CA HIS A 502 45.38 -79.13 11.41
C HIS A 502 45.04 -78.26 12.63
#